data_AF-A0A426YIJ2-F1
#
_entry.id   AF-A0A426YIJ2-F1
#
_cell.length_a   1.000
_cell.length_b   1.000
_cell.length_c   1.000
_cell.angle_alpha   90.00
_cell.angle_beta   90.00
_cell.angle_gamma   90.00
#
_symmetry.space_group_name_H-M   'P 1'
#
loop_
_entity.id
_entity.type
_entity.pdbx_description
1 polymer ?
#
loop_
_entity_poly.entity_id
_entity_poly.type
_entity_poly.pdbx_seq_one_letter_code
_entity_poly.pdbx_strand_id
1 'polypeptide(L)'
;YTCCREGLGVSYGLNWALAARGVIIKDKSFHNLQKSELQKKGAITIGNIKLMLSFSSSVTSHISSVSNIFVQDGVIGSSPKCDVKVRVISDNPSATLSLANILWETPSRAISHDSCPLTVYIASSISSSAMDFLRIGSQASNGFAAADVERSSLVICGKAFADGTAVKNALAALAAPVIFAREGLPLSAR
;
A
#
# COMPACT_ATOMS: atom_id res chain seq x y z
N TYR A 1 17.85 54.97 -16.48
CA TYR A 1 16.39 55.13 -16.65
C TYR A 1 15.88 53.82 -17.22
N THR A 2 15.01 53.01 -16.63
CA THR A 2 14.17 53.11 -15.44
C THR A 2 13.91 51.67 -14.97
N CYS A 3 14.00 51.48 -13.66
CA CYS A 3 13.51 50.31 -12.95
C CYS A 3 12.05 50.02 -13.36
N CYS A 4 11.79 48.80 -13.84
CA CYS A 4 10.47 48.18 -13.73
C CYS A 4 10.65 46.92 -12.89
N ARG A 5 10.36 47.09 -11.61
CA ARG A 5 10.20 46.07 -10.57
C ARG A 5 9.64 44.76 -11.17
N GLU A 6 10.42 43.69 -11.09
CA GLU A 6 9.87 42.33 -11.11
C GLU A 6 9.01 42.14 -9.86
N GLY A 7 7.72 42.48 -9.99
CA GLY A 7 6.73 42.16 -8.99
C GLY A 7 6.37 40.68 -9.09
N LEU A 8 6.54 39.96 -7.97
CA LEU A 8 5.88 38.70 -7.61
C LEU A 8 5.21 37.92 -8.76
N GLY A 9 6.03 37.21 -9.54
CA GLY A 9 5.63 35.97 -10.21
C GLY A 9 5.08 36.06 -11.65
N VAL A 10 5.52 37.02 -12.48
CA VAL A 10 5.21 37.03 -13.92
C VAL A 10 6.48 37.16 -14.76
N SER A 11 6.81 36.13 -15.56
CA SER A 11 8.00 36.11 -16.43
C SER A 11 7.61 36.26 -17.90
N TYR A 12 7.98 37.39 -18.51
CA TYR A 12 7.61 37.72 -19.89
C TYR A 12 8.36 36.89 -20.94
N GLY A 13 9.61 36.50 -20.69
CA GLY A 13 10.40 35.66 -21.60
C GLY A 13 9.82 34.25 -21.76
N LEU A 14 9.32 33.67 -20.67
CA LEU A 14 8.66 32.35 -20.70
C LEU A 14 7.34 32.40 -21.50
N ASN A 15 6.58 33.48 -21.38
CA ASN A 15 5.33 33.67 -22.12
C ASN A 15 5.57 33.75 -23.63
N TRP A 16 6.63 34.41 -24.06
CA TRP A 16 7.02 34.48 -25.47
C TRP A 16 7.44 33.10 -26.01
N ALA A 17 8.20 32.33 -25.24
CA ALA A 17 8.58 30.96 -25.62
C ALA A 17 7.36 30.02 -25.76
N LEU A 18 6.34 30.19 -24.91
CA LEU A 18 5.10 29.42 -24.97
C LEU A 18 4.19 29.87 -26.12
N ALA A 19 4.12 31.17 -26.39
CA ALA A 19 3.37 31.73 -27.52
C ALA A 19 3.98 31.29 -28.87
N ALA A 20 5.31 31.19 -28.96
CA ALA A 20 6.00 30.62 -30.13
C ALA A 20 5.66 29.13 -30.36
N ARG A 21 5.12 28.43 -29.34
CA ARG A 21 4.58 27.06 -29.44
C ARG A 21 3.05 27.01 -29.47
N GLY A 22 2.39 28.15 -29.71
CA GLY A 22 0.93 28.24 -29.90
C GLY A 22 0.11 28.37 -28.62
N VAL A 23 0.72 28.55 -27.44
CA VAL A 23 0.02 28.67 -26.17
C VAL A 23 -0.06 30.15 -25.74
N ILE A 24 -1.26 30.72 -25.81
CA ILE A 24 -1.51 32.12 -25.43
C ILE A 24 -1.93 32.18 -23.97
N ILE A 25 -1.07 32.78 -23.13
CA ILE A 25 -1.33 32.96 -21.71
C ILE A 25 -2.09 34.28 -21.52
N LYS A 26 -3.31 34.20 -21.00
CA LYS A 26 -4.19 35.37 -20.78
C LYS A 26 -3.91 36.10 -19.47
N ASP A 27 -3.45 35.38 -18.45
CA ASP A 27 -3.24 35.92 -17.10
C ASP A 27 -1.78 35.77 -16.65
N LYS A 28 -1.46 34.77 -15.80
CA LYS A 28 -0.12 34.57 -15.24
C LYS A 28 0.43 33.17 -15.56
N SER A 29 1.74 33.08 -15.77
CA SER A 29 2.48 31.83 -15.86
C SER A 29 3.39 31.69 -14.64
N PHE A 30 3.42 30.49 -14.05
CA PHE A 30 4.23 30.21 -12.86
C PHE A 30 5.26 29.13 -13.22
N HIS A 31 6.52 29.40 -12.95
CA HIS A 31 7.63 28.46 -13.19
C HIS A 31 8.18 27.97 -11.84
N ASN A 32 8.53 26.68 -11.76
CA ASN A 32 9.27 26.09 -10.63
C ASN A 32 8.70 26.40 -9.24
N LEU A 33 7.37 26.42 -9.08
CA LEU A 33 6.73 26.63 -7.79
C LEU A 33 7.11 25.52 -6.79
N GLN A 34 7.31 25.89 -5.53
CA GLN A 34 7.46 24.90 -4.46
C GLN A 34 6.14 24.18 -4.20
N LYS A 35 6.23 22.94 -3.68
CA LYS A 35 5.08 22.06 -3.42
C LYS A 35 3.99 22.73 -2.56
N SER A 36 4.38 23.53 -1.58
CA SER A 36 3.49 24.30 -0.70
C SER A 36 2.70 25.39 -1.46
N GLU A 37 3.31 26.01 -2.48
CA GLU A 37 2.66 27.02 -3.31
C GLU A 37 1.74 26.40 -4.36
N LEU A 38 2.11 25.22 -4.88
CA LEU A 38 1.25 24.41 -5.76
C LEU A 38 -0.03 23.97 -5.02
N GLN A 39 0.10 23.52 -3.77
CA GLN A 39 -1.05 23.12 -2.93
C GLN A 39 -1.96 24.29 -2.60
N LYS A 40 -1.39 25.46 -2.25
CA LYS A 40 -2.17 26.71 -2.04
C LYS A 40 -2.91 27.16 -3.30
N LYS A 41 -2.44 26.76 -4.48
CA LYS A 41 -3.06 27.03 -5.78
C LYS A 41 -3.97 25.90 -6.28
N GLY A 42 -4.33 24.95 -5.40
CA GLY A 42 -5.34 23.93 -5.67
C GLY A 42 -4.81 22.58 -6.14
N ALA A 43 -3.50 22.37 -6.20
CA ALA A 43 -2.94 21.06 -6.54
C ALA A 43 -3.09 20.09 -5.37
N ILE A 44 -3.87 19.01 -5.56
CA ILE A 44 -3.99 17.92 -4.58
C ILE A 44 -3.00 16.82 -4.97
N THR A 45 -2.05 16.52 -4.10
CA THR A 45 -1.18 15.34 -4.27
C THR A 45 -1.93 14.10 -3.79
N ILE A 46 -2.66 13.41 -4.67
CA ILE A 46 -3.17 12.07 -4.38
C ILE A 46 -2.10 11.06 -4.79
N GLY A 47 -1.21 10.76 -3.84
CA GLY A 47 -0.28 9.65 -3.96
C GLY A 47 -0.84 8.46 -3.20
N ASN A 48 -1.35 7.45 -3.90
CA ASN A 48 -1.78 6.17 -3.32
C ASN A 48 -0.69 5.54 -2.42
N ILE A 49 0.57 5.84 -2.73
CA ILE A 49 1.77 5.46 -1.98
C ILE A 49 1.81 6.06 -0.57
N LYS A 50 1.42 7.34 -0.39
CA LYS A 50 1.44 7.98 0.94
C LYS A 50 0.27 7.51 1.81
N LEU A 51 -0.88 7.24 1.22
CA LEU A 51 -2.03 6.65 1.92
C LEU A 51 -1.67 5.26 2.46
N MET A 52 -1.04 4.40 1.65
CA MET A 52 -0.62 3.05 2.04
C MET A 52 0.49 3.04 3.11
N LEU A 53 1.47 3.97 3.01
CA LEU A 53 2.53 4.13 4.02
C LEU A 53 1.99 4.66 5.35
N SER A 54 1.13 5.68 5.33
CA SER A 54 0.44 6.18 6.53
C SER A 54 -0.46 5.12 7.15
N PHE A 55 -1.06 4.28 6.32
CA PHE A 55 -1.92 3.20 6.77
C PHE A 55 -1.12 2.07 7.44
N SER A 56 -0.05 1.60 6.81
CA SER A 56 0.84 0.57 7.36
C SER A 56 1.47 0.99 8.69
N SER A 57 1.84 2.27 8.83
CA SER A 57 2.36 2.83 10.08
C SER A 57 1.31 2.92 11.18
N SER A 58 0.06 3.25 10.85
CA SER A 58 -1.05 3.24 11.81
C SER A 58 -1.34 1.82 12.33
N VAL A 59 -1.38 0.83 11.44
CA VAL A 59 -1.65 -0.57 11.80
C VAL A 59 -0.53 -1.17 12.63
N THR A 60 0.73 -0.91 12.28
CA THR A 60 1.88 -1.37 13.07
C THR A 60 1.94 -0.70 14.44
N SER A 61 1.60 0.59 14.54
CA SER A 61 1.46 1.28 15.83
C SER A 61 0.37 0.65 16.69
N HIS A 62 -0.79 0.35 16.10
CA HIS A 62 -1.87 -0.35 16.80
C HIS A 62 -1.43 -1.73 17.29
N ILE A 63 -0.87 -2.58 16.43
CA ILE A 63 -0.36 -3.90 16.82
C ILE A 63 0.67 -3.79 17.94
N SER A 64 1.53 -2.77 17.91
CA SER A 64 2.53 -2.51 18.97
C SER A 64 1.91 -2.08 20.31
N SER A 65 0.69 -1.54 20.28
CA SER A 65 -0.04 -1.12 21.48
C SER A 65 -0.88 -2.25 22.12
N VAL A 66 -1.10 -3.35 21.39
CA VAL A 66 -1.86 -4.51 21.87
C VAL A 66 -0.98 -5.37 22.78
N SER A 67 -1.58 -5.97 23.81
CA SER A 67 -0.86 -6.76 24.81
C SER A 67 -0.36 -8.11 24.30
N ASN A 68 -1.13 -8.80 23.45
CA ASN A 68 -0.80 -10.12 22.93
C ASN A 68 -0.76 -10.08 21.40
N ILE A 69 0.37 -10.53 20.84
CA ILE A 69 0.59 -10.65 19.39
C ILE A 69 0.83 -12.12 19.06
N PHE A 70 0.19 -12.59 18.00
CA PHE A 70 0.31 -13.95 17.49
C PHE A 70 1.06 -13.92 16.16
N VAL A 71 2.12 -14.71 16.06
CA VAL A 71 2.93 -14.83 14.84
C VAL A 71 2.81 -16.23 14.30
N GLN A 72 2.39 -16.36 13.04
CA GLN A 72 2.33 -17.62 12.33
C GLN A 72 3.12 -17.53 11.04
N ASP A 73 4.00 -18.49 10.88
CA ASP A 73 4.87 -18.65 9.73
C ASP A 73 4.28 -19.72 8.80
N GLY A 74 4.29 -19.48 7.49
CA GLY A 74 3.68 -20.37 6.50
C GLY A 74 4.20 -20.13 5.08
N VAL A 75 3.68 -20.89 4.12
CA VAL A 75 4.15 -20.86 2.73
C VAL A 75 3.00 -20.92 1.73
N ILE A 76 3.15 -20.19 0.63
CA ILE A 76 2.32 -20.31 -0.57
C ILE A 76 3.12 -21.07 -1.63
N GLY A 77 2.55 -22.16 -2.13
CA GLY A 77 3.20 -23.06 -3.08
C GLY A 77 3.86 -24.26 -2.39
N SER A 78 3.81 -25.41 -3.04
CA SER A 78 4.32 -26.68 -2.50
C SER A 78 5.78 -26.95 -2.88
N SER A 79 6.30 -26.27 -3.90
CA SER A 79 7.66 -26.49 -4.41
C SER A 79 8.63 -25.51 -3.76
N PRO A 80 9.70 -25.96 -3.09
CA PRO A 80 10.68 -25.07 -2.45
C PRO A 80 11.48 -24.22 -3.45
N LYS A 81 11.37 -24.47 -4.76
CA LYS A 81 12.06 -23.68 -5.80
C LYS A 81 11.39 -22.33 -6.04
N CYS A 82 10.06 -22.28 -5.94
CA CYS A 82 9.26 -21.11 -6.29
C CYS A 82 8.20 -20.78 -5.23
N ASP A 83 8.34 -21.35 -4.03
CA ASP A 83 7.44 -21.05 -2.93
C ASP A 83 7.56 -19.59 -2.48
N VAL A 84 6.55 -19.08 -1.78
CA VAL A 84 6.57 -17.75 -1.18
C VAL A 84 6.42 -17.90 0.31
N LYS A 85 7.43 -17.43 1.05
CA LYS A 85 7.43 -17.41 2.50
C LYS A 85 6.49 -16.33 3.01
N VAL A 86 5.60 -16.69 3.93
CA VAL A 86 4.60 -15.80 4.50
C VAL A 86 4.76 -15.74 6.01
N ARG A 87 4.80 -14.53 6.56
CA ARG A 87 4.71 -14.29 8.00
C ARG A 87 3.44 -13.53 8.33
N VAL A 88 2.59 -14.12 9.14
CA VAL A 88 1.36 -13.52 9.66
C VAL A 88 1.63 -12.95 11.05
N ILE A 89 1.24 -11.70 11.28
CA ILE A 89 1.33 -11.00 12.57
C ILE A 89 -0.08 -10.51 12.90
N SER A 90 -0.66 -10.96 14.01
CA SER A 90 -2.05 -10.68 14.35
C SER A 90 -2.24 -10.33 15.82
N ASP A 91 -3.25 -9.49 16.09
CA ASP A 91 -3.83 -9.27 17.42
C ASP A 91 -4.90 -10.30 17.81
N ASN A 92 -5.22 -11.26 16.93
CA ASN A 92 -6.35 -12.18 17.08
C ASN A 92 -5.96 -13.65 16.78
N PRO A 93 -6.11 -14.57 17.76
CA PRO A 93 -5.73 -15.97 17.57
C PRO A 93 -6.63 -16.70 16.56
N SER A 94 -7.92 -16.36 16.49
CA SER A 94 -8.87 -16.97 15.54
C SER A 94 -8.55 -16.58 14.10
N ALA A 95 -8.11 -15.33 13.88
CA ALA A 95 -7.68 -14.88 12.56
C ALA A 95 -6.36 -15.55 12.15
N THR A 96 -5.44 -15.72 13.10
CA THR A 96 -4.19 -16.45 12.89
C THR A 96 -4.45 -17.91 12.49
N LEU A 97 -5.34 -18.60 13.20
CA LEU A 97 -5.74 -19.98 12.88
C LEU A 97 -6.42 -20.08 11.50
N SER A 98 -7.27 -19.11 11.15
CA SER A 98 -7.90 -19.05 9.82
C SER A 98 -6.85 -19.03 8.70
N LEU A 99 -5.81 -18.20 8.83
CA LEU A 99 -4.74 -18.13 7.85
C LEU A 99 -3.80 -19.35 7.91
N ALA A 100 -3.57 -19.93 9.09
CA ALA A 100 -2.79 -21.16 9.21
C ALA A 100 -3.40 -22.31 8.40
N ASN A 101 -4.74 -22.39 8.32
CA ASN A 101 -5.44 -23.38 7.50
C ASN A 101 -5.36 -23.12 5.99
N ILE A 102 -4.98 -21.91 5.57
CA ILE A 102 -4.82 -21.53 4.16
C ILE A 102 -3.37 -21.75 3.69
N LEU A 103 -2.41 -21.50 4.59
CA LEU A 103 -0.99 -21.58 4.31
C LEU A 103 -0.47 -23.01 4.52
N TRP A 104 0.58 -23.39 3.78
CA TRP A 104 1.28 -24.64 4.05
C TRP A 104 2.20 -24.48 5.27
N GLU A 105 2.30 -25.52 6.10
CA GLU A 105 3.23 -25.52 7.24
C GLU A 105 4.68 -25.43 6.77
N THR A 106 5.48 -24.66 7.49
CA THR A 106 6.91 -24.55 7.22
C THR A 106 7.70 -24.39 8.50
N PRO A 107 8.91 -24.97 8.60
CA PRO A 107 9.78 -24.70 9.74
C PRO A 107 10.16 -23.21 9.77
N SER A 108 10.01 -22.56 10.92
CA SER A 108 10.25 -21.11 11.09
C SER A 108 11.65 -20.65 10.63
N ARG A 109 12.65 -21.55 10.69
CA ARG A 109 14.01 -21.29 10.18
C ARG A 109 14.04 -20.99 8.68
N ALA A 110 13.12 -21.53 7.89
CA ALA A 110 13.09 -21.31 6.45
C ALA A 110 12.67 -19.89 6.06
N ILE A 111 11.98 -19.16 6.93
CA ILE A 111 11.48 -17.80 6.66
C ILE A 111 12.49 -16.75 7.13
N SER A 112 13.22 -16.99 8.23
CA SER A 112 14.24 -16.06 8.72
C SER A 112 15.42 -15.87 7.76
N HIS A 113 15.64 -16.83 6.85
CA HIS A 113 16.67 -16.77 5.83
C HIS A 113 16.15 -16.26 4.47
N ASP A 114 14.85 -15.98 4.34
CA ASP A 114 14.29 -15.37 3.14
C ASP A 114 14.55 -13.85 3.17
N SER A 115 15.06 -13.31 2.07
CA SER A 115 15.36 -11.89 1.91
C SER A 115 14.11 -11.02 1.74
N CYS A 116 12.96 -11.60 1.38
CA CYS A 116 11.70 -10.83 1.21
C CYS A 116 10.43 -11.66 1.53
N PRO A 117 10.21 -12.07 2.79
CA PRO A 117 8.98 -12.76 3.13
C PRO A 117 7.76 -11.84 2.97
N LEU A 118 6.69 -12.38 2.40
CA LEU A 118 5.41 -11.70 2.35
C LEU A 118 4.89 -11.54 3.78
N THR A 119 4.59 -10.31 4.21
CA THR A 119 4.13 -10.04 5.58
C THR A 119 2.64 -9.72 5.61
N VAL A 120 1.86 -10.45 6.40
CA VAL A 120 0.44 -10.22 6.61
C VAL A 120 0.22 -9.63 7.99
N TYR A 121 -0.32 -8.40 8.06
CA TYR A 121 -0.72 -7.76 9.31
C TYR A 121 -2.23 -7.91 9.48
N ILE A 122 -2.67 -8.48 10.60
CA ILE A 122 -4.08 -8.58 10.94
C ILE A 122 -4.34 -7.77 12.20
N ALA A 123 -5.10 -6.69 12.05
CA ALA A 123 -5.55 -5.85 13.15
C ALA A 123 -7.08 -5.92 13.23
N SER A 124 -7.57 -6.98 13.88
CA SER A 124 -8.99 -7.25 14.06
C SER A 124 -9.68 -6.21 14.93
N SER A 125 -8.92 -5.51 15.77
CA SER A 125 -9.45 -4.55 16.76
C SER A 125 -9.53 -3.10 16.22
N ILE A 126 -8.94 -2.81 15.06
CA ILE A 126 -9.07 -1.51 14.38
C ILE A 126 -10.45 -1.44 13.73
N SER A 127 -11.32 -0.56 14.23
CA SER A 127 -12.64 -0.31 13.66
C SER A 127 -12.52 0.45 12.33
N SER A 128 -13.49 0.21 11.43
CA SER A 128 -13.59 0.93 10.15
C SER A 128 -13.75 2.45 10.32
N SER A 129 -14.18 2.95 11.49
CA SER A 129 -14.34 4.37 11.79
C SER A 129 -13.01 5.11 12.03
N ALA A 130 -11.94 4.40 12.43
CA ALA A 130 -10.59 4.98 12.45
C ALA A 130 -10.02 5.22 11.04
N MET A 131 -10.72 4.72 10.00
CA MET A 131 -10.31 4.72 8.60
C MET A 131 -11.14 5.66 7.70
N ASP A 132 -12.08 6.45 8.26
CA ASP A 132 -12.84 7.46 7.52
C ASP A 132 -11.94 8.55 6.88
N PHE A 133 -10.71 8.71 7.38
CA PHE A 133 -9.67 9.55 6.78
C PHE A 133 -9.14 9.04 5.42
N LEU A 134 -9.31 7.75 5.11
CA LEU A 134 -8.71 7.13 3.94
C LEU A 134 -9.58 7.24 2.67
N ARG A 135 -10.82 7.75 2.76
CA ARG A 135 -11.79 7.92 1.64
C ARG A 135 -11.82 6.72 0.66
N ILE A 136 -11.54 5.51 1.14
CA ILE A 136 -11.83 4.28 0.41
C ILE A 136 -13.34 4.14 0.51
N GLY A 137 -14.03 4.27 -0.62
CA GLY A 137 -15.50 4.28 -0.68
C GLY A 137 -16.10 3.16 0.16
N SER A 138 -16.85 3.54 1.19
CA SER A 138 -17.43 2.62 2.16
C SER A 138 -18.62 1.88 1.57
N GLN A 139 -18.48 0.58 1.32
CA GLN A 139 -19.60 -0.37 1.43
C GLN A 139 -19.13 -1.84 1.59
N ALA A 140 -18.18 -2.11 2.47
CA ALA A 140 -17.85 -3.48 2.86
C ALA A 140 -18.08 -3.66 4.36
N SER A 141 -18.94 -4.60 4.69
CA SER A 141 -19.38 -4.92 6.04
C SER A 141 -18.19 -5.36 6.93
N ASN A 142 -18.05 -4.73 8.09
CA ASN A 142 -17.20 -5.16 9.21
C ASN A 142 -15.67 -5.28 9.02
N GLY A 143 -15.06 -4.98 7.87
CA GLY A 143 -13.60 -5.03 7.69
C GLY A 143 -13.12 -4.69 6.28
N PHE A 144 -11.81 -4.56 6.09
CA PHE A 144 -11.19 -4.36 4.77
C PHE A 144 -9.82 -5.04 4.67
N ALA A 145 -9.34 -5.24 3.45
CA ALA A 145 -7.99 -5.75 3.17
C ALA A 145 -7.30 -4.86 2.13
N ALA A 146 -6.01 -4.57 2.35
CA ALA A 146 -5.18 -3.76 1.46
C ALA A 146 -3.86 -4.47 1.18
N ALA A 147 -3.55 -4.65 -0.10
CA ALA A 147 -2.33 -5.30 -0.55
C ALA A 147 -1.35 -4.25 -1.11
N ASP A 148 -0.14 -4.26 -0.58
CA ASP A 148 1.00 -3.49 -1.09
C ASP A 148 1.97 -4.46 -1.76
N VAL A 149 1.90 -4.49 -3.10
CA VAL A 149 2.74 -5.36 -3.93
C VAL A 149 4.22 -4.96 -3.84
N GLU A 150 4.51 -3.66 -3.77
CA GLU A 150 5.89 -3.15 -3.71
C GLU A 150 6.60 -3.58 -2.42
N ARG A 151 5.85 -3.62 -1.31
CA ARG A 151 6.38 -4.03 -0.01
C ARG A 151 6.15 -5.50 0.31
N SER A 152 5.53 -6.26 -0.60
CA SER A 152 5.10 -7.65 -0.36
C SER A 152 4.35 -7.76 0.97
N SER A 153 3.38 -6.87 1.21
CA SER A 153 2.64 -6.84 2.46
C SER A 153 1.14 -6.80 2.25
N LEU A 154 0.41 -7.52 3.10
CA LEU A 154 -1.05 -7.53 3.15
C LEU A 154 -1.48 -7.01 4.51
N VAL A 155 -2.45 -6.11 4.53
CA VAL A 155 -3.05 -5.61 5.76
C VAL A 155 -4.53 -5.97 5.77
N ILE A 156 -4.99 -6.62 6.84
CA ILE A 156 -6.37 -7.04 7.04
C ILE A 156 -6.87 -6.42 8.33
N CYS A 157 -7.99 -5.70 8.27
CA CYS A 157 -8.59 -5.04 9.42
C CYS A 157 -10.02 -5.50 9.66
N GLY A 158 -10.45 -5.40 10.92
CA GLY A 158 -11.77 -5.85 11.34
C GLY A 158 -11.99 -7.34 11.05
N LYS A 159 -13.16 -7.70 10.51
CA LYS A 159 -13.56 -9.07 10.20
C LYS A 159 -13.22 -9.53 8.77
N ALA A 160 -12.41 -8.79 8.03
CA ALA A 160 -12.07 -9.16 6.65
C ALA A 160 -11.30 -10.49 6.54
N PHE A 161 -10.66 -10.95 7.61
CA PHE A 161 -10.00 -12.27 7.65
C PHE A 161 -10.98 -13.45 7.53
N ALA A 162 -12.28 -13.23 7.73
CA ALA A 162 -13.30 -14.26 7.60
C ALA A 162 -13.63 -14.58 6.13
N ASP A 163 -13.35 -13.68 5.20
CA ASP A 163 -13.51 -13.94 3.77
C ASP A 163 -12.28 -14.67 3.22
N GLY A 164 -12.29 -16.00 3.38
CA GLY A 164 -11.18 -16.85 2.92
C GLY A 164 -10.92 -16.75 1.42
N THR A 165 -11.92 -16.43 0.60
CA THR A 165 -11.75 -16.29 -0.86
C THR A 165 -11.04 -14.98 -1.19
N ALA A 166 -11.45 -13.87 -0.58
CA ALA A 166 -10.77 -12.58 -0.75
C ALA A 166 -9.32 -12.64 -0.25
N VAL A 167 -9.09 -13.27 0.90
CA VAL A 167 -7.73 -13.47 1.45
C VAL A 167 -6.87 -14.31 0.51
N LYS A 168 -7.39 -15.43 0.00
CA LYS A 168 -6.66 -16.28 -0.98
C LYS A 168 -6.33 -15.52 -2.26
N ASN A 169 -7.28 -14.75 -2.79
CA ASN A 169 -7.05 -13.95 -4.00
C ASN A 169 -5.99 -12.86 -3.77
N ALA A 170 -6.02 -12.19 -2.62
CA ALA A 170 -5.01 -11.19 -2.27
C ALA A 170 -3.61 -11.81 -2.10
N LEU A 171 -3.53 -12.96 -1.41
CA LEU A 171 -2.28 -13.71 -1.28
C LEU A 171 -1.76 -14.19 -2.63
N ALA A 172 -2.63 -14.68 -3.51
CA ALA A 172 -2.25 -15.09 -4.86
C ALA A 172 -1.72 -13.91 -5.70
N ALA A 173 -2.37 -12.74 -5.61
CA ALA A 173 -1.93 -11.53 -6.30
C ALA A 173 -0.57 -11.04 -5.79
N LEU A 174 -0.31 -11.12 -4.49
CA LEU A 174 0.98 -10.76 -3.89
C LEU A 174 2.08 -11.80 -4.14
N ALA A 175 1.72 -13.08 -4.21
CA ALA A 175 2.66 -14.16 -4.48
C ALA A 175 3.06 -14.23 -5.95
N ALA A 176 2.19 -13.84 -6.89
CA ALA A 176 2.44 -13.97 -8.32
C ALA A 176 3.76 -13.32 -8.79
N PRO A 177 4.11 -12.07 -8.41
CA PRO A 177 5.39 -11.47 -8.78
C PRO A 177 6.60 -12.23 -8.20
N VAL A 178 6.48 -12.76 -6.98
CA VAL A 178 7.55 -13.52 -6.32
C VAL A 178 7.75 -14.88 -6.99
N ILE A 179 6.65 -15.59 -7.28
CA ILE A 179 6.67 -16.86 -8.01
C ILE A 179 7.29 -16.66 -9.39
N PHE A 180 6.88 -15.60 -10.10
CA PHE A 180 7.41 -15.27 -11.41
C PHE A 180 8.91 -14.94 -11.38
N ALA A 181 9.36 -14.17 -10.40
CA ALA A 181 10.78 -13.88 -10.20
C ALA A 181 11.62 -15.13 -9.88
N ARG A 182 10.99 -16.19 -9.34
CA ARG A 182 11.59 -17.50 -9.06
C ARG A 182 11.37 -18.52 -10.19
N GLU A 183 11.15 -18.04 -11.43
CA GLU A 183 10.94 -18.86 -12.63
C GLU A 183 9.68 -19.76 -12.58
N GLY A 184 8.78 -19.52 -11.63
CA GLY A 184 7.47 -20.16 -11.57
C GLY A 184 6.46 -19.44 -12.45
N LEU A 185 5.50 -20.17 -13.01
CA LEU A 185 4.38 -19.58 -13.74
C LEU A 185 3.13 -19.55 -12.84
N PRO A 186 2.70 -18.38 -12.34
CA PRO A 186 1.47 -18.28 -11.57
C PRO A 186 0.27 -18.53 -12.48
N LEU A 187 -0.44 -19.63 -12.25
CA LEU A 187 -1.65 -20.01 -12.99
C LEU A 187 -2.84 -20.05 -12.04
N SER A 188 -3.95 -19.48 -12.48
CA SER A 188 -5.24 -19.66 -11.81
C SER A 188 -5.97 -20.83 -12.46
N ALA A 189 -6.23 -21.88 -11.70
CA ALA A 189 -7.08 -22.99 -12.10
C ALA A 189 -8.42 -22.88 -11.37
N ARG A 190 -9.52 -23.16 -12.08
CA ARG A 190 -10.89 -23.12 -11.57
C ARG A 190 -11.33 -24.48 -11.03
#